data_AF-A0A141R9K0-F1
#
_entry.id   AF-A0A141R9K0-F1
#
_cell.length_a   1.000
_cell.length_b   1.000
_cell.length_c   1.000
_cell.angle_alpha   90.00
_cell.angle_beta   90.00
_cell.angle_gamma   90.00
#
_symmetry.space_group_name_H-M   'P 1'
#
loop_
_entity.id
_entity.type
_entity.pdbx_description
1 polymer ?
#
loop_
_entity_poly.entity_id
_entity_poly.type
_entity_poly.pdbx_seq_one_letter_code
_entity_poly.pdbx_strand_id
1 'polypeptide(L)'
;TYLVTLESPVADDTAEQFAKGVQLHNEKDLTKPAVLEVITPTQVRLTISEGRYHQVKRMFAAVGNHVVELHRERIGGITLDADLAPGEYRPLTEEEIASVV
;
A
#
# COMPACT_ATOMS: atom_id res chain seq x y z
N THR A 1 -0.22 5.15 -1.41
CA THR A 1 -0.14 3.98 -2.31
C THR A 1 1.22 3.37 -2.20
N TYR A 2 1.26 2.04 -2.19
CA TYR A 2 2.46 1.24 -2.04
C TYR A 2 2.61 0.33 -3.24
N LEU A 3 3.83 0.19 -3.74
CA LEU A 3 4.25 -0.94 -4.55
C LEU A 3 4.72 -2.04 -3.58
N VAL A 4 4.14 -3.22 -3.70
CA VAL A 4 4.36 -4.32 -2.77
C VAL A 4 4.84 -5.53 -3.55
N THR A 5 6.00 -6.07 -3.15
CA THR A 5 6.51 -7.36 -3.64
C THR A 5 6.17 -8.44 -2.62
N LEU A 6 5.53 -9.50 -3.09
CA LEU A 6 5.04 -10.62 -2.30
C LEU A 6 5.94 -11.85 -2.44
N GLU A 7 5.97 -12.68 -1.41
CA GLU A 7 6.74 -13.94 -1.41
C GLU A 7 6.13 -14.98 -2.34
N SER A 8 4.80 -15.04 -2.42
CA SER A 8 4.05 -15.97 -3.26
C SER A 8 3.06 -15.23 -4.17
N PRO A 9 2.57 -15.85 -5.26
CA PRO A 9 1.52 -15.27 -6.07
C PRO A 9 0.31 -14.80 -5.25
N VAL A 10 -0.22 -13.62 -5.57
CA VAL A 10 -1.45 -13.09 -4.97
C VAL A 10 -2.64 -13.96 -5.36
N ALA A 11 -3.51 -14.27 -4.40
CA ALA A 11 -4.73 -15.03 -4.66
C ALA A 11 -5.79 -14.15 -5.33
N ASP A 12 -6.58 -14.73 -6.25
CA ASP A 12 -7.56 -14.02 -7.08
C ASP A 12 -8.63 -13.24 -6.27
N ASP A 13 -8.94 -13.71 -5.07
CA ASP A 13 -9.94 -13.12 -4.17
C ASP A 13 -9.36 -12.02 -3.25
N THR A 14 -8.05 -11.82 -3.24
CA THR A 14 -7.37 -10.86 -2.34
C THR A 14 -7.88 -9.43 -2.53
N ALA A 15 -8.11 -9.02 -3.78
CA ALA A 15 -8.62 -7.68 -4.08
C ALA A 15 -10.02 -7.45 -3.50
N GLU A 16 -10.90 -8.45 -3.57
CA GLU A 16 -12.24 -8.39 -3.01
C GLU A 16 -12.20 -8.35 -1.47
N GLN A 17 -11.34 -9.17 -0.85
CA GLN A 17 -11.15 -9.17 0.60
C GLN A 17 -10.67 -7.79 1.09
N PHE A 18 -9.71 -7.18 0.40
CA PHE A 18 -9.18 -5.87 0.77
C PHE A 18 -10.19 -4.74 0.56
N ALA A 19 -11.04 -4.82 -0.48
CA ALA A 19 -12.12 -3.87 -0.70
C ALA A 19 -13.19 -3.92 0.40
N LYS A 20 -13.46 -5.09 0.99
CA LYS A 20 -14.38 -5.27 2.13
C LYS A 20 -13.74 -4.92 3.48
N GLY A 21 -12.41 -4.85 3.52
CA GLY A 21 -11.64 -4.71 4.75
C GLY A 21 -11.31 -6.07 5.37
N VAL A 22 -10.11 -6.17 5.94
CA VAL A 22 -9.62 -7.41 6.56
C VAL A 22 -9.49 -7.26 8.06
N GLN A 23 -9.75 -8.35 8.79
CA GLN A 23 -9.57 -8.39 10.23
C GLN A 23 -8.09 -8.62 10.54
N LEU A 24 -7.44 -7.64 11.14
CA LEU A 24 -6.07 -7.82 11.62
C LEU A 24 -6.10 -8.37 13.06
N HIS A 25 -5.15 -9.24 13.38
CA HIS A 25 -4.98 -9.78 14.73
C HIS A 25 -4.81 -8.64 15.75
N ASN A 26 -5.53 -8.69 16.88
CA ASN A 26 -5.57 -7.68 17.94
C ASN A 26 -6.13 -6.29 17.55
N GLU A 27 -6.81 -6.16 16.41
CA GLU A 27 -7.65 -4.98 16.14
C GLU A 27 -9.11 -5.28 16.44
N LYS A 28 -9.88 -4.28 16.87
CA LYS A 28 -11.33 -4.42 17.06
C LYS A 28 -12.09 -4.34 15.74
N ASP A 29 -11.67 -3.42 14.90
CA ASP A 29 -12.34 -3.09 13.66
C ASP A 29 -11.56 -3.61 12.45
N LEU A 30 -12.27 -3.99 11.39
CA LEU A 30 -11.69 -4.26 10.08
C LEU A 30 -10.89 -3.05 9.60
N THR A 31 -9.94 -3.29 8.70
CA THR A 31 -9.32 -2.20 7.95
C THR A 31 -10.38 -1.46 7.13
N LYS A 32 -10.15 -0.18 6.88
CA LYS A 32 -10.91 0.55 5.86
C LYS A 32 -10.75 -0.15 4.49
N PRO A 33 -11.73 0.01 3.58
CA PRO A 33 -11.61 -0.45 2.21
C PRO A 33 -10.30 -0.01 1.57
N ALA A 34 -9.62 -0.96 0.91
CA ALA A 34 -8.38 -0.73 0.20
C ALA A 34 -8.52 -1.14 -1.27
N VAL A 35 -7.80 -0.45 -2.14
CA VAL A 35 -7.76 -0.75 -3.58
C VAL A 35 -6.48 -1.51 -3.88
N LEU A 36 -6.62 -2.71 -4.45
CA LEU A 36 -5.50 -3.56 -4.86
C LEU A 36 -5.52 -3.72 -6.38
N GLU A 37 -4.41 -3.41 -7.03
CA GLU A 37 -4.17 -3.62 -8.45
C GLU A 37 -3.04 -4.64 -8.61
N VAL A 38 -3.26 -5.69 -9.39
CA VAL A 38 -2.27 -6.72 -9.67
C VAL A 38 -1.43 -6.29 -10.89
N ILE A 39 -0.11 -6.18 -10.71
CA ILE A 39 0.83 -5.83 -11.79
C ILE A 39 1.44 -7.11 -12.37
N THR A 40 1.91 -7.99 -11.48
CA THR A 40 2.37 -9.34 -11.78
C THR A 40 1.85 -10.29 -10.68
N PRO A 41 1.99 -11.61 -10.82
CA PRO A 41 1.55 -12.53 -9.76
C PRO A 41 2.15 -12.19 -8.38
N THR A 42 3.39 -11.70 -8.31
CA THR A 42 4.08 -11.39 -7.05
C THR A 42 4.30 -9.90 -6.80
N GLN A 43 3.75 -9.02 -7.65
CA GLN A 43 3.86 -7.58 -7.48
C GLN A 43 2.51 -6.90 -7.64
N VAL A 44 2.14 -6.11 -6.64
CA VAL A 44 0.83 -5.46 -6.57
C VAL A 44 0.98 -4.01 -6.13
N ARG A 45 0.02 -3.19 -6.51
CA ARG A 45 -0.14 -1.82 -6.03
C ARG A 45 -1.29 -1.75 -5.05
N LEU A 46 -1.02 -1.32 -3.83
CA LEU A 46 -2.00 -1.22 -2.75
C LEU A 46 -2.21 0.23 -2.32
N THR A 47 -3.45 0.72 -2.40
CA THR A 47 -3.86 2.02 -1.88
C THR A 47 -4.72 1.83 -0.63
N ILE A 48 -4.27 2.40 0.48
CA ILE A 48 -4.97 2.47 1.77
C ILE A 48 -5.19 3.93 2.17
N SER A 49 -6.25 4.19 2.94
CA SER A 49 -6.62 5.52 3.46
C SER A 49 -6.56 5.60 5.00
N GLU A 50 -5.75 4.74 5.61
CA GLU A 50 -5.38 4.74 7.03
C GLU A 50 -3.95 4.18 7.15
N GLY A 51 -3.35 4.24 8.35
CA GLY A 51 -1.97 3.84 8.58
C GLY A 51 -1.75 3.19 9.94
N ARG A 52 -2.31 2.00 10.16
CA ARG A 52 -2.11 1.22 11.39
C ARG A 52 -0.71 0.60 11.45
N TYR A 53 -0.29 0.16 12.65
CA TYR A 53 1.01 -0.48 12.86
C TYR A 53 1.19 -1.67 11.92
N HIS A 54 2.24 -1.62 11.08
CA HIS A 54 2.57 -2.61 10.07
C HIS A 54 1.39 -3.04 9.18
N GLN A 55 0.44 -2.14 8.92
CA GLN A 55 -0.83 -2.48 8.28
C GLN A 55 -0.68 -3.29 6.99
N VAL A 56 0.09 -2.81 6.01
CA VAL A 56 0.26 -3.50 4.72
C VAL A 56 0.79 -4.93 4.92
N LYS A 57 1.83 -5.10 5.75
CA LYS A 57 2.41 -6.42 6.04
C LYS A 57 1.40 -7.35 6.72
N ARG A 58 0.63 -6.82 7.67
CA ARG A 58 -0.39 -7.58 8.41
C ARG A 58 -1.60 -7.93 7.53
N MET A 59 -1.99 -7.06 6.60
CA MET A 59 -3.06 -7.33 5.64
C MET A 59 -2.71 -8.52 4.75
N PHE A 60 -1.51 -8.54 4.17
CA PHE A 60 -1.05 -9.69 3.37
C PHE A 60 -0.88 -10.95 4.20
N ALA A 61 -0.37 -10.84 5.44
CA ALA A 61 -0.29 -11.99 6.35
C ALA A 61 -1.67 -12.58 6.68
N ALA A 62 -2.70 -11.73 6.83
CA ALA A 62 -4.07 -12.19 7.11
C ALA A 62 -4.71 -12.97 5.96
N VAL A 63 -4.24 -12.76 4.71
CA VAL A 63 -4.67 -13.52 3.52
C VAL A 63 -3.67 -14.60 3.10
N GLY A 64 -2.74 -14.96 4.00
CA GLY A 64 -1.82 -16.08 3.78
C GLY A 64 -0.62 -15.78 2.88
N ASN A 65 -0.19 -14.52 2.77
CA ASN A 65 0.98 -14.12 2.00
C ASN A 65 1.93 -13.24 2.83
N HIS A 66 3.16 -13.03 2.35
CA HIS A 66 4.17 -12.24 3.04
C HIS A 66 4.77 -11.18 2.12
N VAL A 67 5.02 -10.00 2.70
CA VAL A 67 5.61 -8.87 1.99
C VAL A 67 7.13 -8.95 2.10
N VAL A 68 7.80 -9.10 0.95
CA VAL A 68 9.26 -9.14 0.82
C VAL A 68 9.83 -7.73 0.65
N GLU A 69 9.15 -6.89 -0.13
CA GLU A 69 9.53 -5.50 -0.35
C GLU A 69 8.31 -4.59 -0.24
N LEU A 70 8.51 -3.43 0.38
CA LEU A 70 7.45 -2.45 0.57
C LEU A 70 7.98 -1.06 0.25
N HIS A 71 7.52 -0.51 -0.88
CA HIS A 71 7.91 0.80 -1.35
C HIS A 71 6.70 1.73 -1.43
N ARG A 72 6.78 2.92 -0.83
CA ARG A 72 5.70 3.91 -0.89
C ARG A 72 5.98 4.92 -2.00
N GLU A 73 5.28 4.78 -3.12
CA GLU A 73 5.46 5.61 -4.32
C GLU A 73 4.53 6.83 -4.38
N ARG A 74 3.46 6.90 -3.57
CA ARG A 74 2.50 8.02 -3.62
C ARG A 74 1.80 8.27 -2.29
N ILE A 75 1.58 9.54 -1.95
CA ILE A 75 0.75 10.00 -0.81
C ILE A 75 -0.25 11.04 -1.34
N GLY A 76 -1.55 10.75 -1.24
CA GLY A 76 -2.56 11.64 -1.84
C GLY A 76 -2.28 11.87 -3.33
N GLY A 77 -2.21 13.15 -3.73
CA GLY A 77 -1.84 13.58 -5.08
C GLY A 77 -0.33 13.64 -5.36
N ILE A 78 0.52 13.43 -4.36
CA ILE A 78 1.98 13.59 -4.47
C ILE A 78 2.62 12.24 -4.78
N THR A 79 3.28 12.14 -5.94
CA THR A 79 4.00 10.94 -6.39
C THR A 79 5.50 11.11 -6.14
N LEU A 80 6.18 10.05 -5.74
CA LEU A 80 7.62 10.04 -5.57
C LEU A 80 8.29 10.32 -6.91
N ASP A 81 9.21 11.27 -6.91
CA ASP A 81 9.99 11.63 -8.07
C ASP A 81 10.93 10.48 -8.47
N ALA A 82 10.88 10.08 -9.75
CA ALA A 82 11.65 8.95 -10.25
C ALA A 82 13.16 9.24 -10.34
N ASP A 83 13.54 10.52 -10.35
CA ASP A 83 14.94 10.94 -10.44
C ASP A 83 15.64 11.01 -9.07
N LEU A 84 14.89 10.86 -7.95
CA LEU A 84 15.46 10.86 -6.61
C LEU A 84 16.03 9.49 -6.22
N ALA A 85 17.30 9.46 -5.82
CA ALA A 85 17.91 8.28 -5.23
C ALA A 85 17.49 8.09 -3.75
N PRO A 86 17.59 6.86 -3.20
CA PRO A 86 17.34 6.62 -1.78
C PRO A 86 18.20 7.51 -0.87
N GLY A 87 17.56 8.26 0.02
CA GLY A 87 18.21 9.21 0.93
C GLY A 87 18.19 10.66 0.43
N GLU A 88 17.83 10.88 -0.83
CA GLU A 88 17.65 12.22 -1.38
C GLU A 88 16.25 12.79 -1.07
N TYR A 89 16.13 14.11 -1.18
CA TYR A 89 14.88 14.82 -1.03
C TYR A 89 14.86 16.05 -1.94
N ARG A 90 13.66 16.52 -2.27
CA ARG A 90 13.43 17.80 -2.94
C ARG A 90 12.32 18.58 -2.23
N PRO A 91 12.26 19.91 -2.37
CA PRO A 91 11.07 20.66 -1.99
C PRO A 91 9.87 20.24 -2.85
N LEU A 92 8.67 20.32 -2.25
CA LEU A 92 7.41 20.17 -2.98
C LEU A 92 7.16 21.40 -3.87
N THR A 93 6.44 21.19 -4.98
CA THR A 93 5.93 22.30 -5.80
C THR A 93 4.74 22.98 -5.14
N GLU A 94 4.38 24.19 -5.58
CA GLU A 94 3.18 24.89 -5.07
C GLU A 94 1.90 24.08 -5.29
N GLU A 95 1.80 23.37 -6.41
CA GLU A 95 0.68 22.48 -6.73
C GLU A 95 0.61 21.27 -5.77
N GLU A 96 1.75 20.64 -5.49
CA GLU A 96 1.83 19.53 -4.54
C GLU A 96 1.46 19.98 -3.12
N ILE A 97 1.91 21.18 -2.70
CA ILE A 97 1.54 21.77 -1.42
C ILE A 97 0.03 22.02 -1.36
N ALA A 98 -0.56 22.61 -2.41
CA ALA A 98 -1.98 22.87 -2.49
C ALA A 98 -2.85 21.60 -2.54
N SER A 99 -2.27 20.45 -2.91
CA SER A 99 -2.98 19.16 -2.96
C SER A 99 -3.23 18.52 -1.58
N VAL A 100 -2.55 19.02 -0.54
CA VAL A 100 -2.71 18.53 0.84
C VAL A 100 -3.81 19.33 1.52
N VAL A 101 -4.98 18.70 1.69
CA VAL A 101 -6.16 19.28 2.36
C VAL A 101 -6.44 18.58 3.67
#